data_AF-A0A1B8C6Y4-F1
#
_entry.id   AF-A0A1B8C6Y4-F1
#
_cell.length_a   1.000
_cell.length_b   1.000
_cell.length_c   1.000
_cell.angle_alpha   90.00
_cell.angle_beta   90.00
_cell.angle_gamma   90.00
#
_symmetry.space_group_name_H-M   'P 1'
#
loop_
_entity.id
_entity.type
_entity.pdbx_description
1 polymer ?
#
loop_
_entity_poly.entity_id
_entity_poly.type
_entity_poly.pdbx_seq_one_letter_code
_entity_poly.pdbx_strand_id
1 'polypeptide(L)'
;MRGFPLANIVAALADPAPTGPLHTCIPKKISTRLHQPHRLPTFHIYIRMFSRVSHIARHFSRSLPNYAHTSAAAGAMSGTRMIRTAACLIIGDEVLGGKTVDTNSAFMAKWCFSHGVALQRIETIPDDADTIAESARRLSAAYDFVITSGGIGPTHDDITYSSLATAFGVPLVLHEGAYARMRRLAKPHKSQPNFDWTVDSEARRAKERMVLLPLSGDGGEGKEWKDQVLFPVEELWVPVVCVGGNVHVLPGVPRLFEKLLLGLGELYGDRLGEEIRRVMISTPMSESAVAPYLEKLQARVEDKGVKVGSYPRFGKGSNTVTLVGRDKAFLESLVGEVEKNVEGKRVSVEGEDDVEGVVEQGSQ
;
A
#
# COMPACT_ATOMS: atom_id res chain seq x y z
N MET A 1 -27.70 -56.79 -40.50
CA MET A 1 -27.92 -58.17 -39.99
C MET A 1 -27.01 -58.34 -38.78
N ARG A 2 -27.41 -58.67 -37.55
CA ARG A 2 -28.63 -58.87 -36.77
C ARG A 2 -28.23 -58.30 -35.38
N GLY A 3 -28.99 -57.48 -34.65
CA GLY A 3 -30.35 -57.68 -34.15
C GLY A 3 -30.30 -58.17 -32.68
N PHE A 4 -30.43 -57.23 -31.72
CA PHE A 4 -31.30 -57.16 -30.50
C PHE A 4 -31.76 -58.48 -29.78
N PRO A 5 -32.42 -58.49 -28.58
CA PRO A 5 -32.95 -57.36 -27.76
C PRO A 5 -33.03 -57.51 -26.19
N LEU A 6 -33.52 -56.41 -25.54
CA LEU A 6 -34.55 -56.27 -24.44
C LEU A 6 -34.29 -56.89 -23.04
N ALA A 7 -34.82 -56.43 -21.89
CA ALA A 7 -35.82 -55.43 -21.47
C ALA A 7 -35.72 -55.26 -19.92
N ASN A 8 -35.84 -54.05 -19.37
CA ASN A 8 -36.99 -53.46 -18.64
C ASN A 8 -37.61 -54.26 -17.45
N ILE A 9 -37.75 -53.57 -16.30
CA ILE A 9 -38.89 -53.44 -15.34
C ILE A 9 -38.38 -52.39 -14.30
N VAL A 10 -38.82 -51.12 -14.20
CA VAL A 10 -40.13 -50.47 -13.92
C VAL A 10 -40.69 -50.67 -12.50
N ALA A 11 -40.58 -49.56 -11.73
CA ALA A 11 -41.49 -48.99 -10.73
C ALA A 11 -41.85 -49.78 -9.45
N ALA A 12 -41.79 -49.09 -8.30
CA ALA A 12 -42.97 -48.44 -7.71
C ALA A 12 -42.74 -47.99 -6.25
N LEU A 13 -43.05 -46.70 -5.99
CA LEU A 13 -43.79 -46.15 -4.83
C LEU A 13 -43.16 -46.28 -3.42
N ALA A 14 -43.38 -45.43 -2.43
CA ALA A 14 -43.87 -44.07 -2.23
C ALA A 14 -43.73 -43.85 -0.69
N ASP A 15 -43.53 -42.59 -0.30
CA ASP A 15 -43.47 -42.02 1.07
C ASP A 15 -44.56 -42.54 2.07
N PRO A 16 -44.45 -42.36 3.42
CA PRO A 16 -44.33 -41.03 4.03
C PRO A 16 -43.58 -40.87 5.39
N ALA A 17 -42.99 -39.68 5.56
CA ALA A 17 -43.06 -38.69 6.66
C ALA A 17 -43.22 -39.06 8.17
N PRO A 18 -42.78 -38.18 9.10
CA PRO A 18 -42.41 -38.51 10.48
C PRO A 18 -43.46 -38.14 11.56
N THR A 19 -43.34 -38.73 12.76
CA THR A 19 -44.22 -38.47 13.91
C THR A 19 -43.46 -38.06 15.20
N GLY A 20 -43.55 -36.76 15.55
CA GLY A 20 -43.75 -36.17 16.90
C GLY A 20 -42.66 -36.23 18.00
N PRO A 21 -42.86 -35.55 19.16
CA PRO A 21 -43.27 -34.14 19.31
C PRO A 21 -42.52 -33.33 20.42
N LEU A 22 -42.64 -31.99 20.29
CA LEU A 22 -42.80 -30.93 21.32
C LEU A 22 -41.93 -30.87 22.59
N HIS A 23 -41.22 -29.74 22.77
CA HIS A 23 -41.31 -28.93 24.00
C HIS A 23 -40.86 -27.47 23.76
N THR A 24 -41.82 -26.54 23.84
CA THR A 24 -41.63 -25.09 24.01
C THR A 24 -41.78 -24.74 25.49
N CYS A 25 -41.00 -23.79 26.03
CA CYS A 25 -41.40 -22.99 27.20
C CYS A 25 -40.58 -21.68 27.33
N ILE A 26 -41.29 -20.56 27.16
CA ILE A 26 -40.97 -19.20 27.63
C ILE A 26 -41.92 -18.91 28.81
N PRO A 27 -41.51 -18.16 29.84
CA PRO A 27 -42.40 -17.09 30.35
C PRO A 27 -41.59 -15.83 30.72
N LYS A 28 -41.92 -14.62 30.24
CA LYS A 28 -42.97 -13.64 30.63
C LYS A 28 -42.91 -13.06 32.06
N LYS A 29 -42.83 -11.72 32.07
CA LYS A 29 -42.99 -10.72 33.13
C LYS A 29 -44.10 -11.00 34.15
N ILE A 30 -43.87 -10.59 35.39
CA ILE A 30 -44.88 -10.36 36.43
C ILE A 30 -44.80 -8.88 36.87
N SER A 31 -45.98 -8.25 36.94
CA SER A 31 -46.24 -6.93 37.50
C SER A 31 -47.50 -7.03 38.36
N THR A 32 -47.45 -6.50 39.59
CA THR A 32 -48.60 -6.18 40.47
C THR A 32 -48.14 -5.14 41.51
N ARG A 33 -48.63 -3.87 41.46
CA ARG A 33 -49.72 -3.24 42.27
C ARG A 33 -49.38 -3.03 43.76
N LEU A 34 -49.77 -1.99 44.51
CA LEU A 34 -50.36 -0.63 44.36
C LEU A 34 -50.68 -0.15 45.82
N HIS A 35 -50.52 1.14 46.17
CA HIS A 35 -51.18 1.98 47.26
C HIS A 35 -50.17 2.95 47.94
N GLN A 36 -50.09 4.26 47.62
CA GLN A 36 -50.88 5.46 48.01
C GLN A 36 -50.67 5.94 49.49
N PRO A 37 -50.82 7.25 49.87
CA PRO A 37 -51.18 8.46 49.11
C PRO A 37 -50.36 9.76 49.42
N HIS A 38 -50.77 10.83 48.72
CA HIS A 38 -50.36 12.25 48.66
C HIS A 38 -50.17 13.07 49.95
N ARG A 39 -49.36 14.14 49.86
CA ARG A 39 -49.70 15.54 50.25
C ARG A 39 -48.89 16.59 49.45
N LEU A 40 -49.58 17.71 49.17
CA LEU A 40 -49.35 18.87 48.28
C LEU A 40 -48.27 19.89 48.81
N PRO A 41 -48.21 21.15 48.32
CA PRO A 41 -47.90 21.72 46.98
C PRO A 41 -46.79 22.81 47.08
N THR A 42 -46.26 23.36 45.96
CA THR A 42 -45.91 24.80 45.87
C THR A 42 -45.48 25.28 44.46
N PHE A 43 -45.88 26.50 44.15
CA PHE A 43 -45.56 27.29 42.96
C PHE A 43 -44.42 28.30 43.27
N HIS A 44 -43.45 28.41 42.36
CA HIS A 44 -42.76 29.62 41.85
C HIS A 44 -42.05 30.66 42.76
N ILE A 45 -40.77 30.94 42.38
CA ILE A 45 -40.10 32.25 42.11
C ILE A 45 -38.79 32.60 42.88
N TYR A 46 -37.71 32.72 42.06
CA TYR A 46 -36.59 33.69 42.04
C TYR A 46 -35.25 33.53 42.84
N ILE A 47 -34.18 33.42 42.03
CA ILE A 47 -32.94 34.24 41.95
C ILE A 47 -31.68 33.97 42.84
N ARG A 48 -30.55 33.86 42.10
CA ARG A 48 -29.11 34.15 42.36
C ARG A 48 -28.26 33.18 43.19
N MET A 49 -27.16 32.69 42.57
CA MET A 49 -25.78 33.12 42.87
C MET A 49 -24.77 32.60 41.83
N PHE A 50 -23.63 33.30 41.75
CA PHE A 50 -22.54 33.26 40.75
C PHE A 50 -21.43 32.23 41.06
N SER A 51 -20.60 31.95 40.03
CA SER A 51 -19.16 31.52 40.07
C SER A 51 -18.89 30.03 40.39
N ARG A 52 -17.99 29.26 39.74
CA ARG A 52 -16.92 29.49 38.75
C ARG A 52 -16.40 28.12 38.23
N VAL A 53 -15.98 28.06 36.95
CA VAL A 53 -14.96 27.12 36.35
C VAL A 53 -15.52 25.73 35.94
N SER A 54 -15.44 25.26 34.68
CA SER A 54 -14.26 25.09 33.80
C SER A 54 -14.56 25.24 32.30
N HIS A 55 -13.62 25.86 31.59
CA HIS A 55 -13.56 25.96 30.12
C HIS A 55 -13.17 24.63 29.48
N ILE A 56 -14.08 23.97 28.75
CA ILE A 56 -13.74 23.14 27.57
C ILE A 56 -14.82 23.38 26.51
N ALA A 57 -14.63 24.43 25.71
CA ALA A 57 -15.36 24.63 24.47
C ALA A 57 -14.51 25.51 23.56
N ARG A 58 -13.65 24.89 22.75
CA ARG A 58 -13.03 25.45 21.54
C ARG A 58 -12.22 24.36 20.84
N HIS A 59 -12.90 23.41 20.20
CA HIS A 59 -12.31 22.60 19.11
C HIS A 59 -13.36 21.95 18.20
N PHE A 60 -14.47 22.64 17.92
CA PHE A 60 -15.31 22.32 16.76
C PHE A 60 -15.41 23.54 15.86
N SER A 61 -14.33 23.78 15.13
CA SER A 61 -14.24 24.68 13.97
C SER A 61 -12.84 24.53 13.38
N ARG A 62 -12.56 23.39 12.75
CA ARG A 62 -11.56 23.34 11.68
C ARG A 62 -12.34 23.05 10.42
N SER A 63 -12.23 23.93 9.43
CA SER A 63 -12.76 23.68 8.10
C SER A 63 -12.13 22.38 7.59
N LEU A 64 -12.96 21.39 7.26
CA LEU A 64 -12.53 20.26 6.46
C LEU A 64 -11.95 20.84 5.15
N PRO A 65 -10.74 20.45 4.72
CA PRO A 65 -10.28 20.83 3.40
C PRO A 65 -11.27 20.28 2.38
N ASN A 66 -11.86 21.16 1.59
CA ASN A 66 -12.60 20.77 0.40
C ASN A 66 -11.61 20.07 -0.55
N TYR A 67 -11.52 18.74 -0.48
CA TYR A 67 -10.98 17.94 -1.56
C TYR A 67 -12.05 17.85 -2.65
N ALA A 68 -12.13 18.90 -3.46
CA ALA A 68 -12.78 18.80 -4.75
C ALA A 68 -11.93 17.83 -5.59
N HIS A 69 -12.35 16.57 -5.63
CA HIS A 69 -11.72 15.51 -6.40
C HIS A 69 -11.96 15.74 -7.89
N THR A 70 -10.99 16.30 -8.60
CA THR A 70 -10.78 15.99 -10.01
C THR A 70 -9.98 14.69 -10.07
N SER A 71 -10.60 13.60 -10.50
CA SER A 71 -9.99 12.28 -10.65
C SER A 71 -8.66 12.36 -11.39
N ALA A 72 -7.56 11.94 -10.76
CA ALA A 72 -6.24 11.89 -11.40
C ALA A 72 -6.24 10.97 -12.65
N ALA A 73 -7.10 9.95 -12.66
CA ALA A 73 -7.26 8.99 -13.76
C ALA A 73 -7.94 9.57 -15.02
N ALA A 74 -8.75 10.63 -14.91
CA ALA A 74 -9.55 11.14 -16.04
C ALA A 74 -8.76 11.95 -17.08
N GLY A 75 -7.47 12.24 -16.81
CA GLY A 75 -6.62 13.08 -17.67
C GLY A 75 -5.34 12.40 -18.16
N ALA A 76 -5.21 11.07 -18.03
CA ALA A 76 -4.00 10.34 -18.39
C ALA A 76 -3.86 10.14 -19.91
N MET A 77 -3.93 11.21 -20.69
CA MET A 77 -3.47 11.27 -22.09
C MET A 77 -2.91 12.67 -22.40
N SER A 78 -1.79 13.03 -21.77
CA SER A 78 -0.81 14.00 -22.29
C SER A 78 0.42 14.05 -21.35
N GLY A 79 1.61 13.86 -21.88
CA GLY A 79 2.87 13.72 -21.12
C GLY A 79 3.39 15.00 -20.46
N THR A 80 2.68 15.58 -19.51
CA THR A 80 3.07 16.87 -18.89
C THR A 80 2.86 16.97 -17.38
N ARG A 81 2.28 15.97 -16.71
CA ARG A 81 2.00 16.03 -15.27
C ARG A 81 3.14 15.44 -14.45
N MET A 82 3.68 16.27 -13.57
CA MET A 82 4.63 15.88 -12.52
C MET A 82 4.01 14.83 -11.60
N ILE A 83 4.77 13.79 -11.27
CA ILE A 83 4.44 12.76 -10.28
C ILE A 83 4.77 13.32 -8.90
N ARG A 84 3.75 13.69 -8.12
CA ARG A 84 3.94 14.27 -6.77
C ARG A 84 3.61 13.30 -5.67
N THR A 85 2.59 12.46 -5.86
CA THR A 85 2.13 11.50 -4.87
C THR A 85 2.21 10.08 -5.40
N ALA A 86 2.56 9.14 -4.53
CA ALA A 86 2.60 7.73 -4.85
C ALA A 86 1.91 6.86 -3.80
N ALA A 87 1.48 5.68 -4.24
CA ALA A 87 1.04 4.59 -3.39
C ALA A 87 1.68 3.26 -3.82
N CYS A 88 1.97 2.42 -2.83
CA CYS A 88 2.47 1.06 -3.02
C CYS A 88 1.38 0.05 -2.66
N LEU A 89 1.09 -0.90 -3.55
CA LEU A 89 0.14 -1.99 -3.34
C LEU A 89 0.88 -3.32 -3.39
N ILE A 90 1.15 -3.89 -2.22
CA ILE A 90 1.78 -5.21 -2.07
C ILE A 90 0.67 -6.27 -2.09
N ILE A 91 0.78 -7.24 -3.00
CA ILE A 91 -0.19 -8.31 -3.21
C ILE A 91 0.53 -9.62 -2.92
N GLY A 92 0.08 -10.34 -1.89
CA GLY A 92 0.72 -11.59 -1.47
C GLY A 92 0.29 -12.05 -0.09
N ASP A 93 -0.37 -13.21 -0.01
CA ASP A 93 -0.75 -13.85 1.25
C ASP A 93 0.45 -14.15 2.15
N GLU A 94 1.62 -14.44 1.58
CA GLU A 94 2.84 -14.72 2.33
C GLU A 94 3.38 -13.50 3.09
N VAL A 95 3.07 -12.29 2.62
CA VAL A 95 3.42 -11.05 3.31
C VAL A 95 2.46 -10.85 4.49
N LEU A 96 1.14 -11.00 4.26
CA LEU A 96 0.14 -10.89 5.31
C LEU A 96 0.30 -11.95 6.41
N GLY A 97 0.66 -13.17 6.03
CA GLY A 97 0.97 -14.26 6.96
C GLY A 97 2.33 -14.13 7.66
N GLY A 98 3.12 -13.10 7.35
CA GLY A 98 4.43 -12.85 7.96
C GLY A 98 5.52 -13.85 7.57
N LYS A 99 5.29 -14.70 6.57
CA LYS A 99 6.28 -15.65 6.04
C LYS A 99 7.40 -14.90 5.31
N THR A 100 7.03 -13.82 4.61
CA THR A 100 7.96 -12.95 3.89
C THR A 100 7.91 -11.56 4.50
N VAL A 101 9.08 -11.00 4.80
CA VAL A 101 9.18 -9.59 5.17
C VAL A 101 9.11 -8.75 3.90
N ASP A 102 8.18 -7.79 3.86
CA ASP A 102 8.08 -6.86 2.74
C ASP A 102 9.28 -5.90 2.72
N THR A 103 10.18 -6.14 1.77
CA THR A 103 11.30 -5.24 1.45
C THR A 103 11.01 -4.31 0.27
N ASN A 104 9.97 -4.61 -0.52
CA ASN A 104 9.68 -3.90 -1.77
C ASN A 104 9.09 -2.52 -1.47
N SER A 105 8.15 -2.42 -0.53
CA SER A 105 7.61 -1.12 -0.13
C SER A 105 8.66 -0.25 0.55
N ALA A 106 9.57 -0.85 1.34
CA ALA A 106 10.69 -0.15 1.95
C ALA A 106 11.67 0.40 0.89
N PHE A 107 11.96 -0.39 -0.16
CA PHE A 107 12.75 0.09 -1.29
C PHE A 107 12.03 1.20 -2.06
N MET A 108 10.74 1.04 -2.34
CA MET A 108 9.93 2.06 -3.00
C MET A 108 9.88 3.36 -2.19
N ALA A 109 9.82 3.30 -0.86
CA ALA A 109 9.85 4.47 0.02
C ALA A 109 11.15 5.26 -0.15
N LYS A 110 12.30 4.57 -0.18
CA LYS A 110 13.61 5.18 -0.43
C LYS A 110 13.69 5.79 -1.83
N TRP A 111 13.21 5.06 -2.83
CA TRP A 111 13.15 5.54 -4.21
C TRP A 111 12.28 6.79 -4.36
N CYS A 112 11.08 6.80 -3.76
CA CYS A 112 10.20 7.97 -3.80
C CYS A 112 10.86 9.18 -3.12
N PHE A 113 11.49 8.96 -1.97
CA PHE A 113 12.21 9.99 -1.24
C PHE A 113 13.33 10.65 -2.07
N SER A 114 14.15 9.84 -2.76
CA SER A 114 15.24 10.35 -3.60
C SER A 114 14.74 11.07 -4.86
N HIS A 115 13.52 10.80 -5.30
CA HIS A 115 12.91 11.40 -6.49
C HIS A 115 11.87 12.47 -6.19
N GLY A 116 11.81 12.98 -4.95
CA GLY A 116 10.90 14.07 -4.61
C GLY A 116 9.41 13.68 -4.57
N VAL A 117 9.10 12.39 -4.65
CA VAL A 117 7.74 11.85 -4.68
C VAL A 117 7.28 11.55 -3.26
N ALA A 118 6.12 12.04 -2.87
CA ALA A 118 5.52 11.73 -1.59
C ALA A 118 4.84 10.36 -1.64
N LEU A 119 5.49 9.33 -1.10
CA LEU A 119 4.82 8.05 -0.83
C LEU A 119 3.83 8.24 0.32
N GLN A 120 2.53 8.25 0.02
CA GLN A 120 1.48 8.59 0.98
C GLN A 120 0.73 7.37 1.50
N ARG A 121 0.85 6.23 0.83
CA ARG A 121 0.16 5.00 1.20
C ARG A 121 0.99 3.78 0.82
N ILE A 122 1.04 2.81 1.72
CA ILE A 122 1.44 1.43 1.46
C ILE A 122 0.26 0.57 1.93
N GLU A 123 -0.22 -0.33 1.09
CA GLU A 123 -1.24 -1.33 1.42
C GLU A 123 -0.70 -2.71 1.09
N THR A 124 -0.85 -3.65 2.03
CA THR A 124 -0.61 -5.08 1.81
C THR A 124 -1.96 -5.77 1.81
N ILE A 125 -2.26 -6.51 0.76
CA ILE A 125 -3.56 -7.16 0.53
C ILE A 125 -3.37 -8.64 0.12
N PRO A 126 -4.39 -9.50 0.33
CA PRO A 126 -4.34 -10.89 -0.07
C PRO A 126 -4.41 -11.05 -1.60
N ASP A 127 -4.11 -12.25 -2.08
CA ASP A 127 -4.31 -12.67 -3.47
C ASP A 127 -5.81 -12.94 -3.76
N ASP A 128 -6.62 -11.89 -3.60
CA ASP A 128 -8.08 -11.90 -3.80
C ASP A 128 -8.47 -10.90 -4.89
N ALA A 129 -9.24 -11.37 -5.87
CA ALA A 129 -9.54 -10.61 -7.08
C ALA A 129 -10.33 -9.32 -6.80
N ASP A 130 -11.33 -9.39 -5.91
CA ASP A 130 -12.19 -8.25 -5.57
C ASP A 130 -11.40 -7.20 -4.76
N THR A 131 -10.56 -7.66 -3.83
CA THR A 131 -9.69 -6.80 -3.03
C THR A 131 -8.63 -6.10 -3.89
N ILE A 132 -7.97 -6.82 -4.81
CA ILE A 132 -7.02 -6.22 -5.76
C ILE A 132 -7.73 -5.16 -6.62
N ALA A 133 -8.91 -5.49 -7.14
CA ALA A 133 -9.66 -4.58 -8.00
C ALA A 133 -10.13 -3.31 -7.27
N GLU A 134 -10.61 -3.44 -6.02
CA GLU A 134 -10.99 -2.30 -5.18
C GLU A 134 -9.79 -1.39 -4.89
N SER A 135 -8.73 -1.96 -4.33
CA SER A 135 -7.53 -1.20 -3.93
C SER A 135 -6.91 -0.51 -5.14
N ALA A 136 -6.76 -1.21 -6.26
CA ALA A 136 -6.16 -0.63 -7.46
C ALA A 136 -6.96 0.58 -7.98
N ARG A 137 -8.30 0.50 -8.06
CA ARG A 137 -9.14 1.63 -8.49
C ARG A 137 -9.06 2.80 -7.50
N ARG A 138 -9.17 2.51 -6.20
CA ARG A 138 -9.15 3.55 -5.15
C ARG A 138 -7.81 4.27 -5.11
N LEU A 139 -6.71 3.54 -5.17
CA LEU A 139 -5.37 4.12 -5.20
C LEU A 139 -5.12 4.89 -6.51
N SER A 140 -5.51 4.33 -7.66
CA SER A 140 -5.39 4.98 -8.97
C SER A 140 -6.12 6.33 -9.02
N ALA A 141 -7.31 6.42 -8.42
CA ALA A 141 -8.07 7.67 -8.36
C ALA A 141 -7.43 8.74 -7.44
N ALA A 142 -6.70 8.32 -6.41
CA ALA A 142 -6.19 9.18 -5.35
C ALA A 142 -4.74 9.66 -5.54
N TYR A 143 -3.90 8.92 -6.27
CA TYR A 143 -2.46 9.17 -6.36
C TYR A 143 -1.98 9.33 -7.81
N ASP A 144 -0.91 10.09 -8.04
CA ASP A 144 -0.37 10.29 -9.39
C ASP A 144 0.35 9.03 -9.91
N PHE A 145 0.92 8.21 -9.01
CA PHE A 145 1.74 7.05 -9.35
C PHE A 145 1.46 5.87 -8.40
N VAL A 146 0.89 4.79 -8.91
CA VAL A 146 0.62 3.58 -8.12
C VAL A 146 1.55 2.47 -8.60
N ILE A 147 2.28 1.83 -7.70
CA ILE A 147 3.12 0.67 -7.99
C ILE A 147 2.53 -0.54 -7.28
N THR A 148 2.29 -1.62 -8.02
CA THR A 148 1.96 -2.91 -7.41
C THR A 148 3.19 -3.79 -7.31
N SER A 149 3.19 -4.74 -6.39
CA SER A 149 4.22 -5.76 -6.27
C SER A 149 3.59 -7.11 -5.94
N GLY A 150 3.82 -8.12 -6.78
CA GLY A 150 3.34 -9.49 -6.56
C GLY A 150 2.31 -9.97 -7.57
N GLY A 151 1.94 -11.25 -7.48
CA GLY A 151 0.85 -11.88 -8.23
C GLY A 151 0.92 -11.84 -9.77
N ILE A 152 2.14 -11.86 -10.36
CA ILE A 152 2.35 -11.88 -11.83
C ILE A 152 3.22 -13.06 -12.32
N GLY A 153 3.46 -14.03 -11.45
CA GLY A 153 4.14 -15.27 -11.78
C GLY A 153 3.29 -16.24 -12.62
N PRO A 154 3.77 -17.48 -12.82
CA PRO A 154 3.11 -18.47 -13.64
C PRO A 154 2.06 -19.31 -12.87
N THR A 155 1.94 -19.18 -11.55
CA THR A 155 1.07 -20.03 -10.73
C THR A 155 -0.39 -19.54 -10.77
N HIS A 156 -1.30 -20.28 -10.12
CA HIS A 156 -2.75 -20.03 -10.25
C HIS A 156 -3.25 -18.92 -9.32
N ASP A 157 -2.51 -18.68 -8.25
CA ASP A 157 -2.60 -17.58 -7.30
C ASP A 157 -2.06 -16.26 -7.87
N ASP A 158 -1.28 -16.29 -8.95
CA ASP A 158 -0.82 -15.08 -9.65
C ASP A 158 -1.94 -14.42 -10.48
N ILE A 159 -2.84 -13.71 -9.80
CA ILE A 159 -4.08 -13.15 -10.37
C ILE A 159 -4.05 -11.63 -10.55
N THR A 160 -2.90 -10.95 -10.42
CA THR A 160 -2.85 -9.48 -10.45
C THR A 160 -3.30 -8.93 -11.81
N TYR A 161 -2.80 -9.48 -12.92
CA TYR A 161 -3.18 -9.01 -14.26
C TYR A 161 -4.68 -9.21 -14.57
N SER A 162 -5.24 -10.37 -14.24
CA SER A 162 -6.67 -10.65 -14.48
C SER A 162 -7.58 -9.80 -13.59
N SER A 163 -7.17 -9.56 -12.35
CA SER A 163 -7.90 -8.69 -11.42
C SER A 163 -7.89 -7.24 -11.89
N LEU A 164 -6.74 -6.74 -12.36
CA LEU A 164 -6.63 -5.40 -12.94
C LEU A 164 -7.39 -5.26 -14.27
N ALA A 165 -7.38 -6.30 -15.11
CA ALA A 165 -8.18 -6.34 -16.34
C ALA A 165 -9.67 -6.10 -16.03
N THR A 166 -10.18 -6.85 -15.05
CA THR A 166 -11.56 -6.71 -14.55
C THR A 166 -11.78 -5.33 -13.94
N ALA A 167 -10.84 -4.87 -13.11
CA ALA A 167 -10.97 -3.61 -12.37
C ALA A 167 -11.11 -2.38 -13.28
N PHE A 168 -10.38 -2.36 -14.39
CA PHE A 168 -10.35 -1.25 -15.34
C PHE A 168 -11.19 -1.50 -16.60
N GLY A 169 -11.87 -2.65 -16.71
CA GLY A 169 -12.75 -2.97 -17.84
C GLY A 169 -11.98 -3.16 -19.15
N VAL A 170 -10.80 -3.78 -19.11
CA VAL A 170 -9.92 -3.99 -20.26
C VAL A 170 -9.69 -5.49 -20.50
N PRO A 171 -9.48 -5.94 -21.76
CA PRO A 171 -9.20 -7.34 -22.04
C PRO A 171 -7.79 -7.76 -21.59
N LEU A 172 -7.62 -9.06 -21.34
CA LEU A 172 -6.31 -9.70 -21.32
C LEU A 172 -5.89 -10.02 -22.75
N VAL A 173 -4.74 -9.49 -23.18
CA VAL A 173 -4.22 -9.64 -24.53
C VAL A 173 -2.83 -10.28 -24.45
N LEU A 174 -2.57 -11.27 -25.31
CA LEU A 174 -1.23 -11.83 -25.46
C LEU A 174 -0.31 -10.78 -26.08
N HIS A 175 0.66 -10.29 -25.31
CA HIS A 175 1.58 -9.27 -25.80
C HIS A 175 2.78 -9.93 -26.51
N GLU A 176 2.70 -10.01 -27.85
CA GLU A 176 3.69 -10.68 -28.69
C GLU A 176 5.13 -10.21 -28.45
N GLY A 177 5.36 -8.91 -28.23
CA GLY A 177 6.69 -8.37 -27.93
C GLY A 177 7.26 -8.87 -26.59
N ALA A 178 6.40 -9.00 -25.57
CA ALA A 178 6.81 -9.50 -24.27
C ALA A 178 7.03 -11.01 -24.33
N TYR A 179 6.17 -11.73 -25.06
CA TYR A 179 6.33 -13.16 -25.32
C TYR A 179 7.66 -13.46 -26.04
N ALA A 180 7.97 -12.72 -27.13
CA ALA A 180 9.22 -12.86 -27.86
C ALA A 180 10.45 -12.55 -26.98
N ARG A 181 10.37 -11.51 -26.13
CA ARG A 181 11.45 -11.15 -25.20
C ARG A 181 11.65 -12.22 -24.12
N MET A 182 10.57 -12.78 -23.59
CA MET A 182 10.60 -13.90 -22.65
C MET A 182 11.27 -15.12 -23.27
N ARG A 183 10.92 -15.50 -24.50
CA ARG A 183 11.56 -16.62 -25.20
C ARG A 183 13.07 -16.42 -25.38
N ARG A 184 13.52 -15.18 -25.60
CA ARG A 184 14.93 -14.83 -25.81
C ARG A 184 15.74 -14.79 -24.50
N LEU A 185 15.19 -14.21 -23.44
CA LEU A 185 15.96 -13.85 -22.24
C LEU A 185 15.63 -14.69 -21.00
N ALA A 186 14.49 -15.41 -20.98
CA ALA A 186 14.16 -16.25 -19.84
C ALA A 186 15.14 -17.43 -19.76
N LYS A 187 15.90 -17.48 -18.67
CA LYS A 187 16.81 -18.59 -18.41
C LYS A 187 16.00 -19.86 -18.08
N PRO A 188 16.38 -21.04 -18.60
CA PRO A 188 15.81 -22.30 -18.17
C PRO A 188 15.94 -22.44 -16.65
N HIS A 189 14.87 -22.86 -15.99
CA HIS A 189 14.92 -23.12 -14.56
C HIS A 189 15.71 -24.42 -14.31
N LYS A 190 16.50 -24.49 -13.23
CA LYS A 190 17.33 -25.68 -12.93
C LYS A 190 16.50 -26.97 -12.82
N SER A 191 15.24 -26.87 -12.36
CA SER A 191 14.31 -28.01 -12.28
C SER A 191 13.58 -28.32 -13.59
N GLN A 192 13.81 -27.54 -14.66
CA GLN A 192 13.21 -27.76 -15.99
C GLN A 192 14.31 -27.70 -17.08
N PRO A 193 15.29 -28.63 -17.05
CA PRO A 193 16.40 -28.62 -18.01
C PRO A 193 15.96 -28.88 -19.46
N ASN A 194 14.82 -29.58 -19.66
CA ASN A 194 14.32 -29.98 -20.97
C ASN A 194 13.12 -29.14 -21.44
N PHE A 195 12.98 -27.90 -20.94
CA PHE A 195 11.90 -27.02 -21.36
C PHE A 195 12.08 -26.60 -22.84
N ASP A 196 11.04 -26.77 -23.65
CA ASP A 196 11.02 -26.41 -25.07
C ASP A 196 9.86 -25.46 -25.37
N TRP A 197 10.17 -24.31 -25.98
CA TRP A 197 9.18 -23.30 -26.38
C TRP A 197 8.33 -23.73 -27.59
N THR A 198 8.75 -24.74 -28.34
CA THR A 198 8.05 -25.22 -29.55
C THR A 198 7.00 -26.29 -29.23
N VAL A 199 7.10 -26.92 -28.06
CA VAL A 199 6.19 -27.99 -27.64
C VAL A 199 5.08 -27.42 -26.76
N ASP A 200 3.84 -27.74 -27.11
CA ASP A 200 2.69 -27.37 -26.29
C ASP A 200 2.67 -28.17 -24.99
N SER A 201 3.08 -27.52 -23.90
CA SER A 201 3.19 -28.10 -22.56
C SER A 201 2.53 -27.20 -21.52
N GLU A 202 2.14 -27.77 -20.38
CA GLU A 202 1.60 -26.99 -19.26
C GLU A 202 2.58 -25.91 -18.78
N ALA A 203 3.88 -26.22 -18.76
CA ALA A 203 4.91 -25.25 -18.41
C ALA A 203 4.99 -24.09 -19.41
N ARG A 204 4.80 -24.34 -20.71
CA ARG A 204 4.76 -23.29 -21.75
C ARG A 204 3.53 -22.41 -21.56
N ARG A 205 2.35 -23.03 -21.43
CA ARG A 205 1.09 -22.31 -21.19
C ARG A 205 1.13 -21.48 -19.89
N ALA A 206 1.82 -21.98 -18.87
CA ALA A 206 2.03 -21.24 -17.62
C ALA A 206 2.91 -20.00 -17.80
N LYS A 207 3.95 -20.08 -18.62
CA LYS A 207 4.77 -18.92 -19.00
C LYS A 207 3.98 -17.95 -19.89
N GLU A 208 3.16 -18.44 -20.81
CA GLU A 208 2.30 -17.61 -21.66
C GLU A 208 1.32 -16.76 -20.84
N ARG A 209 0.79 -17.27 -19.72
CA ARG A 209 -0.06 -16.48 -18.81
C ARG A 209 0.64 -15.23 -18.26
N MET A 210 1.95 -15.26 -18.07
CA MET A 210 2.73 -14.12 -17.56
C MET A 210 2.83 -12.96 -18.55
N VAL A 211 2.42 -13.17 -19.81
CA VAL A 211 2.40 -12.16 -20.88
C VAL A 211 1.00 -11.96 -21.48
N LEU A 212 -0.04 -12.47 -20.81
CA LEU A 212 -1.43 -12.05 -21.00
C LEU A 212 -1.64 -10.78 -20.17
N LEU A 213 -1.63 -9.62 -20.83
CA LEU A 213 -1.57 -8.32 -20.17
C LEU A 213 -2.91 -7.57 -20.25
N PRO A 214 -3.31 -6.82 -19.22
CA PRO A 214 -4.53 -5.99 -19.20
C PRO A 214 -4.33 -4.72 -20.05
N LEU A 215 -4.68 -4.77 -21.33
CA LEU A 215 -4.36 -3.71 -22.29
C LEU A 215 -5.62 -3.01 -22.82
N SER A 216 -5.64 -1.68 -22.73
CA SER A 216 -6.77 -0.83 -23.15
C SER A 216 -6.60 -0.29 -24.57
N GLY A 217 -7.47 -0.73 -25.48
CA GLY A 217 -7.42 -0.31 -26.88
C GLY A 217 -7.98 -1.39 -27.79
N ASP A 218 -8.17 -1.06 -29.06
CA ASP A 218 -8.67 -1.99 -30.09
C ASP A 218 -7.65 -3.09 -30.47
N GLY A 219 -6.41 -3.02 -29.95
CA GLY A 219 -5.41 -4.09 -30.08
C GLY A 219 -5.15 -4.57 -31.50
N GLY A 220 -5.51 -3.76 -32.51
CA GLY A 220 -5.36 -4.11 -33.91
C GLY A 220 -3.90 -4.35 -34.28
N GLU A 221 -3.68 -5.17 -35.31
CA GLU A 221 -2.37 -5.38 -35.90
C GLU A 221 -1.67 -4.04 -36.14
N GLY A 222 -0.47 -3.88 -35.56
CA GLY A 222 0.37 -2.70 -35.78
C GLY A 222 0.21 -1.54 -34.80
N LYS A 223 -0.69 -1.60 -33.80
CA LYS A 223 -0.71 -0.61 -32.71
C LYS A 223 0.28 -0.96 -31.60
N GLU A 224 1.19 -0.02 -31.31
CA GLU A 224 2.19 -0.19 -30.28
C GLU A 224 1.65 0.19 -28.90
N TRP A 225 1.77 -0.72 -27.93
CA TRP A 225 1.40 -0.51 -26.53
C TRP A 225 2.46 0.29 -25.75
N LYS A 226 3.16 1.22 -26.41
CA LYS A 226 4.37 1.88 -25.87
C LYS A 226 4.14 2.58 -24.53
N ASP A 227 2.94 3.08 -24.28
CA ASP A 227 2.59 3.77 -23.04
C ASP A 227 2.03 2.82 -21.96
N GLN A 228 1.68 1.58 -22.32
CA GLN A 228 1.09 0.57 -21.42
C GLN A 228 2.04 -0.58 -21.10
N VAL A 229 3.01 -0.89 -21.97
CA VAL A 229 3.98 -1.99 -21.78
C VAL A 229 5.39 -1.42 -21.90
N LEU A 230 6.00 -1.21 -20.74
CA LEU A 230 7.29 -0.56 -20.61
C LEU A 230 8.37 -1.61 -20.38
N PHE A 231 9.51 -1.45 -21.07
CA PHE A 231 10.71 -2.25 -20.85
C PHE A 231 11.82 -1.35 -20.31
N PRO A 232 11.75 -0.93 -19.04
CA PRO A 232 12.69 0.02 -18.47
C PRO A 232 14.12 -0.55 -18.28
N VAL A 233 14.28 -1.87 -18.41
CA VAL A 233 15.57 -2.55 -18.26
C VAL A 233 15.76 -3.51 -19.43
N GLU A 234 16.80 -3.31 -20.23
CA GLU A 234 16.95 -4.04 -21.50
C GLU A 234 17.20 -5.54 -21.29
N GLU A 235 17.92 -5.90 -20.24
CA GLU A 235 18.34 -7.27 -19.94
C GLU A 235 17.23 -8.12 -19.32
N LEU A 236 16.09 -7.51 -18.96
CA LEU A 236 14.94 -8.20 -18.40
C LEU A 236 13.90 -8.46 -19.48
N TRP A 237 13.25 -9.62 -19.40
CA TRP A 237 12.09 -9.91 -20.25
C TRP A 237 10.79 -9.38 -19.67
N VAL A 238 10.71 -9.29 -18.34
CA VAL A 238 9.51 -8.87 -17.62
C VAL A 238 9.26 -7.38 -17.85
N PRO A 239 8.11 -6.99 -18.43
CA PRO A 239 7.77 -5.58 -18.58
C PRO A 239 7.25 -5.00 -17.26
N VAL A 240 7.21 -3.67 -17.18
CA VAL A 240 6.27 -2.96 -16.31
C VAL A 240 5.02 -2.68 -17.12
N VAL A 241 3.86 -3.07 -16.59
CA VAL A 241 2.58 -2.84 -17.27
C VAL A 241 1.83 -1.69 -16.60
N CYS A 242 1.49 -0.66 -17.36
CA CYS A 242 0.71 0.48 -16.90
C CYS A 242 -0.77 0.27 -17.25
N VAL A 243 -1.61 0.18 -16.23
CA VAL A 243 -3.07 -0.03 -16.31
C VAL A 243 -3.77 1.19 -15.75
N GLY A 244 -4.89 1.60 -16.36
CA GLY A 244 -5.66 2.76 -15.89
C GLY A 244 -4.91 4.10 -15.97
N GLY A 245 -3.78 4.14 -16.70
CA GLY A 245 -2.96 5.33 -16.92
C GLY A 245 -1.93 5.64 -15.82
N ASN A 246 -2.02 5.03 -14.63
CA ASN A 246 -1.07 5.28 -13.55
C ASN A 246 -0.76 4.09 -12.62
N VAL A 247 -1.35 2.91 -12.82
CA VAL A 247 -1.06 1.71 -12.05
C VAL A 247 0.02 0.89 -12.75
N HIS A 248 1.22 0.87 -12.18
CA HIS A 248 2.39 0.21 -12.73
C HIS A 248 2.62 -1.12 -12.02
N VAL A 249 2.50 -2.21 -12.77
CA VAL A 249 2.57 -3.57 -12.23
C VAL A 249 4.00 -4.08 -12.27
N LEU A 250 4.56 -4.40 -11.10
CA LEU A 250 5.91 -4.95 -10.93
C LEU A 250 5.86 -6.35 -10.26
N PRO A 251 6.89 -7.19 -10.48
CA PRO A 251 7.00 -8.48 -9.83
C PRO A 251 7.18 -8.38 -8.31
N GLY A 252 6.78 -9.44 -7.59
CA GLY A 252 7.03 -9.58 -6.15
C GLY A 252 8.49 -9.88 -5.80
N VAL A 253 9.27 -10.44 -6.74
CA VAL A 253 10.67 -10.80 -6.53
C VAL A 253 11.52 -9.54 -6.32
N PRO A 254 12.15 -9.33 -5.13
CA PRO A 254 12.76 -8.04 -4.78
C PRO A 254 13.79 -7.53 -5.80
N ARG A 255 14.71 -8.39 -6.23
CA ARG A 255 15.74 -8.00 -7.22
C ARG A 255 15.18 -7.55 -8.56
N LEU A 256 14.03 -8.07 -8.98
CA LEU A 256 13.38 -7.64 -10.22
C LEU A 256 12.62 -6.35 -9.99
N PHE A 257 11.89 -6.26 -8.88
CA PHE A 257 11.18 -5.05 -8.47
C PHE A 257 12.11 -3.84 -8.41
N GLU A 258 13.24 -3.96 -7.71
CA GLU A 258 14.23 -2.89 -7.55
C GLU A 258 14.78 -2.39 -8.90
N LYS A 259 15.19 -3.33 -9.77
CA LYS A 259 15.73 -3.00 -11.09
C LYS A 259 14.72 -2.30 -11.97
N LEU A 260 13.49 -2.81 -12.01
CA LEU A 260 12.43 -2.22 -12.83
C LEU A 260 12.02 -0.84 -12.31
N LEU A 261 11.92 -0.67 -10.98
CA LEU A 261 11.60 0.63 -10.38
C LEU A 261 12.70 1.67 -10.65
N LEU A 262 13.98 1.27 -10.58
CA LEU A 262 15.09 2.15 -10.95
C LEU A 262 15.01 2.58 -12.42
N GLY A 263 14.79 1.64 -13.34
CA GLY A 263 14.63 1.97 -14.76
C GLY A 263 13.38 2.82 -15.06
N LEU A 264 12.29 2.68 -14.30
CA LEU A 264 11.16 3.61 -14.37
C LEU A 264 11.56 5.03 -13.95
N GLY A 265 12.49 5.16 -12.99
CA GLY A 265 13.04 6.46 -12.60
C GLY A 265 13.78 7.15 -13.73
N GLU A 266 14.54 6.40 -14.53
CA GLU A 266 15.20 6.92 -15.72
C GLU A 266 14.17 7.32 -16.79
N LEU A 267 13.16 6.48 -17.02
CA LEU A 267 12.10 6.74 -18.01
C LEU A 267 11.25 7.97 -17.67
N TYR A 268 10.96 8.18 -16.39
CA TYR A 268 10.11 9.27 -15.91
C TYR A 268 10.90 10.46 -15.34
N GLY A 269 12.21 10.54 -15.55
CA GLY A 269 13.07 11.53 -14.89
C GLY A 269 12.59 12.97 -15.02
N ASP A 270 12.00 13.34 -16.15
CA ASP A 270 11.41 14.67 -16.42
C ASP A 270 10.10 14.94 -15.67
N ARG A 271 9.43 13.90 -15.18
CA ARG A 271 8.17 13.96 -14.42
C ARG A 271 8.39 13.84 -12.91
N LEU A 272 9.60 13.55 -12.46
CA LEU A 272 9.92 13.37 -11.03
C LEU A 272 10.31 14.69 -10.36
N GLY A 273 10.21 14.73 -9.04
CA GLY A 273 10.51 15.92 -8.26
C GLY A 273 12.00 16.07 -7.92
N GLU A 274 12.33 17.20 -7.30
CA GLU A 274 13.65 17.40 -6.70
C GLU A 274 13.87 16.46 -5.51
N GLU A 275 15.10 15.96 -5.39
CA GLU A 275 15.54 15.08 -4.30
C GLU A 275 15.17 15.66 -2.92
N ILE A 276 14.53 14.83 -2.08
CA ILE A 276 14.33 15.18 -0.68
C ILE A 276 15.61 14.84 0.08
N ARG A 277 16.05 15.75 0.94
CA ARG A 277 17.26 15.61 1.73
C ARG A 277 16.91 15.33 3.18
N ARG A 278 17.77 14.54 3.83
CA ARG A 278 17.70 14.25 5.26
C ARG A 278 19.04 14.59 5.91
N VAL A 279 18.99 15.40 6.95
CA VAL A 279 20.08 15.56 7.92
C VAL A 279 19.75 14.72 9.14
N MET A 280 20.74 14.03 9.69
CA MET A 280 20.62 13.26 10.92
C MET A 280 21.67 13.75 11.92
N ILE A 281 21.23 14.00 13.15
CA ILE A 281 22.05 14.46 14.26
C ILE A 281 21.81 13.50 15.40
N SER A 282 22.84 12.77 15.80
CA SER A 282 22.81 11.93 17.00
C SER A 282 22.95 12.82 18.22
N THR A 283 22.18 12.53 19.27
CA THR A 283 22.15 13.32 20.51
C THR A 283 22.14 12.39 21.72
N PRO A 284 22.92 12.66 22.77
CA PRO A 284 22.84 11.93 24.04
C PRO A 284 21.59 12.30 24.85
N MET A 285 20.88 13.37 24.46
CA MET A 285 19.72 13.86 25.19
C MET A 285 18.50 12.96 24.97
N SER A 286 17.67 12.81 26.01
CA SER A 286 16.40 12.09 25.92
C SER A 286 15.39 12.82 25.03
N GLU A 287 14.42 12.09 24.47
CA GLU A 287 13.35 12.65 23.64
C GLU A 287 12.60 13.78 24.36
N SER A 288 12.25 13.57 25.64
CA SER A 288 11.59 14.58 26.47
C SER A 288 12.43 15.84 26.68
N ALA A 289 13.76 15.73 26.67
CA ALA A 289 14.66 16.87 26.83
C ALA A 289 14.77 17.71 25.55
N VAL A 290 14.78 17.07 24.37
CA VAL A 290 14.85 17.78 23.08
C VAL A 290 13.50 18.28 22.58
N ALA A 291 12.39 17.66 22.99
CA ALA A 291 11.04 17.96 22.48
C ALA A 291 10.65 19.46 22.51
N PRO A 292 10.86 20.22 23.61
CA PRO A 292 10.51 21.65 23.62
C PRO A 292 11.30 22.51 22.63
N TYR A 293 12.55 22.13 22.35
CA TYR A 293 13.36 22.79 21.32
C TYR A 293 12.86 22.42 19.93
N LEU A 294 12.63 21.13 19.67
CA LEU A 294 12.18 20.65 18.37
C LEU A 294 10.80 21.19 17.97
N GLU A 295 9.89 21.39 18.93
CA GLU A 295 8.58 22.02 18.68
C GLU A 295 8.75 23.48 18.19
N LYS A 296 9.61 24.27 18.86
CA LYS A 296 9.92 25.64 18.44
C LYS A 296 10.62 25.68 17.08
N LEU A 297 11.54 24.74 16.85
CA LEU A 297 12.23 24.62 15.57
C LEU A 297 11.22 24.29 14.46
N GLN A 298 10.35 23.30 14.66
CA GLN A 298 9.32 22.90 13.69
C GLN A 298 8.42 24.07 13.32
N ALA A 299 7.93 24.84 14.29
CA ALA A 299 7.09 26.01 14.03
C ALA A 299 7.79 27.10 13.19
N ARG A 300 9.12 27.23 13.31
CA ARG A 300 9.92 28.22 12.56
C ARG A 300 10.27 27.78 11.14
N VAL A 301 10.33 26.48 10.89
CA VAL A 301 10.80 25.91 9.61
C VAL A 301 9.68 25.28 8.76
N GLU A 302 8.46 25.23 9.30
CA GLU A 302 7.28 24.64 8.64
C GLU A 302 6.95 25.36 7.32
N ASP A 303 7.03 26.70 7.28
CA ASP A 303 6.79 27.50 6.07
C ASP A 303 7.84 27.28 4.98
N LYS A 304 9.02 26.76 5.36
CA LYS A 304 10.09 26.33 4.44
C LYS A 304 9.95 24.87 4.01
N GLY A 305 8.91 24.18 4.45
CA GLY A 305 8.66 22.78 4.10
C GLY A 305 9.64 21.80 4.75
N VAL A 306 10.28 22.19 5.86
CA VAL A 306 11.16 21.31 6.63
C VAL A 306 10.35 20.59 7.71
N LYS A 307 10.52 19.27 7.79
CA LYS A 307 9.99 18.42 8.85
C LYS A 307 11.10 18.07 9.83
N VAL A 308 10.81 18.25 11.12
CA VAL A 308 11.68 17.95 12.24
C VAL A 308 11.14 16.70 12.94
N GLY A 309 11.99 15.70 13.14
CA GLY A 309 11.65 14.47 13.85
C GLY A 309 12.69 14.11 14.89
N SER A 310 12.27 13.37 15.91
CA SER A 310 13.17 12.69 16.85
C SER A 310 12.79 11.21 16.90
N TYR A 311 13.80 10.35 16.95
CA TYR A 311 13.65 8.90 16.97
C TYR A 311 14.43 8.35 18.16
N PRO A 312 13.74 7.89 19.22
CA PRO A 312 14.40 7.28 20.35
C PRO A 312 15.00 5.92 19.96
N ARG A 313 16.18 5.61 20.49
CA ARG A 313 16.84 4.32 20.24
C ARG A 313 16.99 3.54 21.55
N PHE A 314 16.07 2.61 21.77
CA PHE A 314 16.04 1.78 22.98
C PHE A 314 17.32 0.96 23.13
N GLY A 315 17.88 0.94 24.34
CA GLY A 315 19.14 0.24 24.65
C GLY A 315 20.39 0.90 24.09
N LYS A 316 20.28 2.11 23.54
CA LYS A 316 21.40 2.92 23.05
C LYS A 316 21.55 4.19 23.88
N GLY A 317 22.78 4.69 23.96
CA GLY A 317 23.11 5.91 24.70
C GLY A 317 22.73 7.21 23.99
N SER A 318 22.14 7.15 22.79
CA SER A 318 21.81 8.34 21.99
C SER A 318 20.58 8.17 21.11
N ASN A 319 19.84 9.26 20.92
CA ASN A 319 18.68 9.38 20.05
C ASN A 319 19.07 10.06 18.73
N THR A 320 18.20 9.98 17.72
CA THR A 320 18.45 10.63 16.43
C THR A 320 17.45 11.75 16.20
N VAL A 321 17.93 12.97 15.97
CA VAL A 321 17.13 14.08 15.45
C VAL A 321 17.30 14.13 13.93
N THR A 322 16.20 14.35 13.22
CA THR A 322 16.20 14.42 11.76
C THR A 322 15.57 15.71 11.26
N LEU A 323 16.18 16.29 10.23
CA LEU A 323 15.61 17.40 9.46
C LEU A 323 15.42 16.91 8.03
N VAL A 324 14.19 17.01 7.53
CA VAL A 324 13.82 16.53 6.18
C VAL A 324 13.24 17.68 5.39
N GLY A 325 13.81 17.97 4.22
CA GLY A 325 13.37 19.08 3.36
C GLY A 325 14.02 19.04 1.97
N ARG A 326 13.65 19.97 1.11
CA ARG A 326 14.17 20.05 -0.28
C ARG A 326 15.31 21.06 -0.43
N ASP A 327 15.26 22.17 0.30
CA ASP A 327 16.31 23.19 0.25
C ASP A 327 17.54 22.73 1.05
N LYS A 328 18.55 22.23 0.32
CA LYS A 328 19.82 21.80 0.88
C LYS A 328 20.52 22.93 1.64
N ALA A 329 20.61 24.13 1.06
CA ALA A 329 21.34 25.23 1.69
C ALA A 329 20.68 25.65 3.00
N PHE A 330 19.36 25.69 3.03
CA PHE A 330 18.60 25.97 4.23
C PHE A 330 18.77 24.89 5.30
N LEU A 331 18.66 23.60 4.95
CA LEU A 331 18.90 22.50 5.90
C LEU A 331 20.31 22.57 6.50
N GLU A 332 21.33 22.82 5.69
CA GLU A 332 22.72 22.95 6.14
C GLU A 332 22.89 24.14 7.11
N SER A 333 22.16 25.24 6.88
CA SER A 333 22.18 26.41 7.78
C SER A 333 21.64 26.11 9.19
N LEU A 334 20.77 25.10 9.33
CA LEU A 334 20.19 24.71 10.61
C LEU A 334 21.09 23.78 11.43
N VAL A 335 22.05 23.08 10.80
CA VAL A 335 22.84 22.01 11.43
C VAL A 335 23.54 22.49 12.69
N GLY A 336 24.31 23.58 12.61
CA GLY A 336 25.08 24.07 13.75
C GLY A 336 24.22 24.57 14.91
N GLU A 337 23.02 25.10 14.62
CA GLU A 337 22.07 25.45 15.68
C GLU A 337 21.53 24.18 16.36
N VAL A 338 21.10 23.19 15.57
CA VAL A 338 20.53 21.96 16.12
C VAL A 338 21.56 21.20 16.93
N GLU A 339 22.76 20.96 16.39
CA GLU A 339 23.87 20.30 17.11
C GLU A 339 24.12 20.92 18.48
N LYS A 340 24.13 22.26 18.55
CA LYS A 340 24.33 22.98 19.82
C LYS A 340 23.16 22.78 20.80
N ASN A 341 21.92 22.86 20.33
CA ASN A 341 20.74 22.79 21.20
C ASN A 341 20.39 21.36 21.64
N VAL A 342 20.86 20.35 20.91
CA VAL A 342 20.67 18.94 21.25
C VAL A 342 21.96 18.29 21.78
N GLU A 343 23.02 19.06 22.02
CA GLU A 343 24.34 18.54 22.45
C GLU A 343 24.82 17.36 21.57
N GLY A 344 24.51 17.44 20.27
CA GLY A 344 24.63 16.34 19.34
C GLY A 344 25.68 16.54 18.26
N LYS A 345 25.85 15.52 17.43
CA LYS A 345 26.77 15.50 16.30
C LYS A 345 26.09 14.95 15.06
N ARG A 346 26.32 15.58 13.91
CA ARG A 346 25.86 15.07 12.63
C ARG A 346 26.41 13.68 12.34
N VAL A 347 25.53 12.81 11.86
CA VAL A 347 25.85 11.46 11.40
C VAL A 347 25.33 11.25 9.97
N SER A 348 26.04 10.41 9.22
CA SER A 348 25.67 10.00 7.86
C SER A 348 24.73 8.80 7.85
N VAL A 349 24.83 7.95 8.88
CA VAL A 349 23.95 6.81 9.12
C VAL A 349 23.52 6.81 10.58
N GLU A 350 22.30 6.39 10.85
CA GLU A 350 21.82 6.25 12.22
C GLU A 350 22.70 5.25 13.00
N GLY A 351 23.30 5.72 14.10
CA GLY A 351 24.20 4.94 14.94
C GLY A 351 25.67 4.90 14.52
N GLU A 352 26.09 5.73 13.58
CA GLU A 352 27.51 5.88 13.20
C GLU A 352 28.43 6.25 14.38
N ASP A 353 27.91 6.96 15.37
CA ASP A 353 28.62 7.43 16.55
C ASP A 353 28.30 6.64 17.82
N ASP A 354 27.58 5.52 17.69
CA ASP A 354 27.37 4.59 18.80
C ASP A 354 28.73 4.09 19.29
N VAL A 355 29.04 4.30 20.57
CA VAL A 355 30.19 3.64 21.20
C VAL A 355 29.87 2.15 21.28
N GLU A 356 30.64 1.30 20.57
CA GLU A 356 30.57 -0.15 20.76
C GLU A 356 30.86 -0.48 22.22
N GLY A 357 29.85 -0.88 23.01
CA GLY A 357 30.12 -1.36 24.37
C GLY A 357 29.05 -1.21 25.44
N VAL A 358 27.89 -0.58 25.21
CA VAL A 358 26.80 -0.68 26.21
C VAL A 358 25.97 -1.94 25.94
N VAL A 359 26.59 -3.09 26.23
CA VAL A 359 25.84 -4.30 26.54
C VAL A 359 25.29 -4.08 27.94
N GLU A 360 24.01 -3.73 28.06
CA GLU A 360 23.35 -3.79 29.37
C GLU A 360 23.23 -5.25 29.78
N GLN A 361 24.08 -5.63 30.73
CA GLN A 361 23.81 -6.75 31.61
C GLN A 361 22.57 -6.45 32.43
N GLY A 362 21.47 -7.15 32.13
CA GLY A 362 20.50 -7.61 33.12
C GLY A 362 19.39 -6.63 33.53
N SER A 363 18.16 -7.08 33.29
CA SER A 363 17.10 -7.05 34.29
C SER A 363 16.29 -8.33 34.11
N GLN A 364 16.25 -9.14 35.16
CA GLN A 364 15.54 -10.42 35.26
C GLN A 364 14.02 -10.27 35.16
#